data_AF-A0A6A4XFZ6-F1
#
_entry.id   AF-A0A6A4XFZ6-F1
#
_cell.length_a   1.000
_cell.length_b   1.000
_cell.length_c   1.000
_cell.angle_alpha   90.00
_cell.angle_beta   90.00
_cell.angle_gamma   90.00
#
_symmetry.space_group_name_H-M   'P 1'
#
loop_
_entity.id
_entity.type
_entity.pdbx_description
1 polymer ?
#
loop_
_entity_poly.entity_id
_entity_poly.type
_entity_poly.pdbx_seq_one_letter_code
_entity_poly.pdbx_strand_id
1 'polypeptide(L)'
;MALAKQLVYANNEAEIATTMELVATEWGERYPLLDQYLQGFAARRQEWALCLRTDVPTRGHNTNNIVESAFRVLKDSVLYRTRAFNLLQLFDFVTVQLSKHYARRACDVANGRQRAAPAKKRAL
;
A
#
# COMPACT_ATOMS: atom_id res chain seq x y z
N MET A 1 -2.21 -14.07 5.57
CA MET A 1 -2.14 -12.61 5.85
C MET A 1 -1.69 -12.26 7.27
N ALA A 2 -1.80 -13.15 8.27
CA ALA A 2 -1.44 -12.82 9.66
C ALA A 2 0.07 -12.55 9.86
N LEU A 3 0.95 -13.37 9.28
CA LEU A 3 2.41 -13.28 9.47
C LEU A 3 3.06 -12.00 8.94
N ALA A 4 2.79 -11.64 7.69
CA ALA A 4 3.30 -10.39 7.14
C ALA A 4 2.81 -9.16 7.93
N LYS A 5 1.58 -9.22 8.45
CA LYS A 5 1.06 -8.18 9.34
C LYS A 5 1.82 -8.19 10.68
N GLN A 6 2.06 -9.34 11.29
CA GLN A 6 2.82 -9.44 12.54
C GLN A 6 4.24 -8.88 12.38
N LEU A 7 4.91 -9.15 11.25
CA LEU A 7 6.23 -8.58 10.94
C LEU A 7 6.17 -7.05 10.82
N VAL A 8 5.24 -6.51 10.01
CA VAL A 8 5.14 -5.07 9.76
C VAL A 8 4.77 -4.29 11.02
N TYR A 9 3.85 -4.82 11.83
CA TYR A 9 3.33 -4.18 13.04
C TYR A 9 4.06 -4.57 14.33
N ALA A 10 5.22 -5.21 14.24
CA ALA A 10 6.04 -5.53 15.39
C ALA A 10 6.42 -4.25 16.17
N ASN A 11 6.36 -4.32 17.50
CA ASN A 11 6.66 -3.19 18.39
C ASN A 11 8.16 -3.05 18.65
N ASN A 12 8.94 -4.11 18.43
CA ASN A 12 10.40 -4.15 18.61
C ASN A 12 11.03 -5.17 17.64
N GLU A 13 12.36 -5.17 17.53
CA GLU A 13 13.07 -6.12 16.65
C GLU A 13 13.00 -7.57 17.13
N ALA A 14 12.82 -7.81 18.43
CA ALA A 14 12.71 -9.16 18.97
C ALA A 14 11.44 -9.88 18.46
N GLU A 15 10.31 -9.17 18.41
CA GLU A 15 9.06 -9.70 17.84
C GLU A 15 9.20 -10.08 16.35
N ILE A 16 10.00 -9.33 15.59
CA ILE A 16 10.33 -9.67 14.19
C ILE A 16 11.13 -10.97 14.14
N ALA A 17 12.16 -11.09 14.97
CA ALA A 17 13.01 -12.27 15.04
C ALA A 17 12.22 -13.54 15.42
N THR A 18 11.37 -13.45 16.45
CA THR A 18 10.49 -14.56 16.88
C THR A 18 9.54 -14.98 15.76
N THR A 19 8.98 -14.02 15.02
CA THR A 19 8.08 -14.33 13.90
C THR A 19 8.83 -15.01 12.74
N MET A 20 10.06 -14.60 12.45
CA MET A 20 10.91 -15.23 11.44
C MET A 20 11.31 -16.66 11.82
N GLU A 21 11.65 -16.89 13.10
CA GLU A 21 12.00 -18.21 13.62
C GLU A 21 10.81 -19.17 13.59
N LEU A 22 9.60 -18.70 13.94
CA LEU A 22 8.37 -19.47 13.81
C LEU A 22 8.15 -19.91 12.35
N VAL A 23 8.36 -19.01 11.39
CA VAL A 23 8.19 -19.33 9.97
C VAL A 23 9.18 -20.40 9.51
N ALA A 24 10.45 -20.23 9.86
CA ALA A 24 11.50 -21.19 9.51
C ALA A 24 11.19 -22.58 10.08
N THR A 25 10.73 -22.62 11.34
CA THR A 25 10.47 -23.88 12.06
C THR A 25 9.21 -24.58 11.59
N GLU A 26 8.09 -23.87 11.42
CA GLU A 26 6.80 -24.50 11.07
C GLU A 26 6.58 -24.67 9.57
N TRP A 27 7.15 -23.78 8.75
CA TRP A 27 6.85 -23.71 7.32
C TRP A 27 8.09 -23.72 6.43
N GLY A 28 9.31 -23.59 6.96
CA GLY A 28 10.54 -23.47 6.18
C GLY A 28 10.77 -24.66 5.25
N GLU A 29 10.58 -25.89 5.74
CA GLU A 29 10.73 -27.10 4.91
C GLU A 29 9.61 -27.23 3.86
N ARG A 30 8.38 -26.85 4.22
CA ARG A 30 7.21 -26.99 3.34
C ARG A 30 7.17 -25.91 2.25
N TYR A 31 7.69 -24.72 2.55
CA TYR A 31 7.64 -23.55 1.68
C TYR A 31 8.99 -22.80 1.65
N PRO A 32 10.04 -23.41 1.08
CA PRO A 32 11.39 -22.81 1.07
C PRO A 32 11.45 -21.47 0.33
N LEU A 33 10.63 -21.28 -0.71
CA LEU A 33 10.52 -20.00 -1.41
C LEU A 33 9.87 -18.90 -0.57
N LEU A 34 8.96 -19.26 0.34
CA LEU A 34 8.34 -18.31 1.27
C LEU A 34 9.36 -17.86 2.31
N ASP A 35 10.14 -18.80 2.85
CA ASP A 35 11.21 -18.50 3.80
C ASP A 35 12.26 -17.56 3.16
N GLN A 36 12.74 -17.90 1.96
CA GLN A 36 13.66 -17.04 1.22
C GLN A 36 13.09 -15.64 0.96
N TYR A 37 11.81 -15.56 0.57
CA TYR A 37 11.14 -14.27 0.37
C TYR A 37 11.08 -13.45 1.65
N LEU A 38 10.72 -14.08 2.77
CA LEU A 38 10.61 -13.39 4.06
C LEU A 38 11.96 -12.97 4.62
N GLN A 39 13.02 -13.74 4.39
CA GLN A 39 14.39 -13.34 4.73
C GLN A 39 14.81 -12.08 3.96
N GLY A 40 14.56 -12.05 2.64
CA GLY A 40 14.81 -10.86 1.82
C GLY A 40 13.96 -9.66 2.23
N PHE A 41 12.70 -9.90 2.62
CA PHE A 41 11.81 -8.88 3.15
C PHE A 41 12.33 -8.32 4.49
N ALA A 42 12.72 -9.19 5.42
CA ALA A 42 13.30 -8.86 6.73
C ALA A 42 14.65 -8.14 6.64
N ALA A 43 15.45 -8.41 5.61
CA ALA A 43 16.69 -7.67 5.36
C ALA A 43 16.42 -6.17 5.12
N ARG A 44 15.26 -5.83 4.56
CA ARG A 44 14.81 -4.45 4.28
C ARG A 44 13.94 -3.85 5.38
N ARG A 45 13.93 -4.44 6.58
CA ARG A 45 13.04 -4.04 7.69
C ARG A 45 13.12 -2.57 8.08
N GLN A 46 14.26 -1.89 7.88
CA GLN A 46 14.37 -0.45 8.12
C GLN A 46 13.42 0.39 7.25
N GLU A 47 13.05 -0.10 6.06
CA GLU A 47 12.16 0.63 5.15
C GLU A 47 10.68 0.52 5.56
N TRP A 48 10.30 -0.56 6.27
CA TRP A 48 8.89 -0.92 6.44
C TRP A 48 8.43 -1.23 7.86
N ALA A 49 9.31 -1.70 8.75
CA ALA A 49 8.94 -2.07 10.10
C ALA A 49 8.61 -0.82 10.92
N LEU A 50 7.45 -0.84 11.60
CA LEU A 50 7.01 0.32 12.38
C LEU A 50 7.95 0.62 13.55
N CYS A 51 8.48 -0.41 14.21
CA CYS A 51 9.43 -0.25 15.31
C CYS A 51 10.77 0.39 14.90
N LEU A 52 11.10 0.41 13.60
CA LEU A 52 12.34 0.98 13.06
C LEU A 52 12.15 2.34 12.37
N ARG A 53 10.91 2.83 12.28
CA ARG A 53 10.57 4.13 11.67
C ARG A 53 10.48 5.22 12.72
N THR A 54 11.59 5.49 13.41
CA THR A 54 11.66 6.57 14.42
C THR A 54 11.71 7.96 13.78
N ASP A 55 12.28 8.08 12.59
CA ASP A 55 12.63 9.37 12.00
C ASP A 55 11.56 9.90 11.02
N VAL A 56 10.47 9.12 10.83
CA VAL A 56 9.40 9.46 9.89
C VAL A 56 8.14 9.87 10.66
N PRO A 57 7.63 11.11 10.49
CA PRO A 57 6.42 11.57 11.17
C PRO A 57 5.18 10.94 10.53
N THR A 58 4.85 9.69 10.90
CA THR A 58 3.72 8.96 10.34
C THR A 58 2.38 9.37 10.96
N ARG A 59 2.34 10.09 12.10
CA ARG A 59 1.10 10.51 12.80
C ARG A 59 0.09 9.37 13.01
N GLY A 60 0.56 8.13 13.14
CA GLY A 60 -0.29 6.94 13.24
C GLY A 60 -0.88 6.42 11.91
N HIS A 61 -0.54 7.05 10.78
CA HIS A 61 -0.86 6.55 9.45
C HIS A 61 0.15 5.48 9.00
N ASN A 62 -0.09 4.26 9.47
CA ASN A 62 0.73 3.09 9.16
C ASN A 62 0.17 2.25 7.99
N THR A 63 -1.03 2.58 7.51
CA THR A 63 -1.87 1.68 6.70
C THR A 63 -2.31 2.24 5.36
N ASN A 64 -2.60 1.27 4.51
CA ASN A 64 -3.07 1.26 3.14
C ASN A 64 -4.12 2.32 2.73
N ASN A 65 -4.84 3.00 3.62
CA ASN A 65 -6.01 3.80 3.21
C ASN A 65 -5.65 4.97 2.26
N ILE A 66 -4.55 5.70 2.53
CA ILE A 66 -4.11 6.77 1.63
C ILE A 66 -3.67 6.19 0.28
N VAL A 67 -2.88 5.12 0.33
CA VAL A 67 -2.34 4.44 -0.86
C VAL A 67 -3.46 3.79 -1.67
N GLU A 68 -4.37 3.04 -1.05
CA GLU A 68 -5.60 2.47 -1.63
C GLU A 68 -6.48 3.57 -2.22
N SER A 69 -6.68 4.68 -1.53
CA SER A 69 -7.48 5.79 -2.03
C SER A 69 -6.84 6.39 -3.29
N ALA A 70 -5.51 6.62 -3.27
CA ALA A 70 -4.77 7.11 -4.42
C ALA A 70 -4.78 6.10 -5.59
N PHE A 71 -4.55 4.82 -5.32
CA PHE A 71 -4.61 3.76 -6.33
C PHE A 71 -6.02 3.54 -6.87
N ARG A 72 -7.07 3.77 -6.06
CA ARG A 72 -8.46 3.72 -6.51
C ARG A 72 -8.74 4.86 -7.46
N VAL A 73 -8.28 6.08 -7.18
CA VAL A 73 -8.37 7.21 -8.11
C VAL A 73 -7.65 6.89 -9.41
N LEU A 74 -6.41 6.39 -9.33
CA LEU A 74 -5.64 6.00 -10.50
C LEU A 74 -6.38 4.95 -11.34
N LYS A 75 -6.84 3.86 -10.72
CA LYS A 75 -7.53 2.77 -11.43
C LYS A 75 -8.88 3.19 -11.99
N ASP A 76 -9.69 3.91 -11.21
CA ASP A 76 -11.10 4.15 -11.54
C ASP A 76 -11.31 5.43 -12.36
N SER A 77 -10.54 6.48 -12.08
CA SER A 77 -10.74 7.81 -12.67
C SER A 77 -9.73 8.17 -13.76
N VAL A 78 -8.54 7.56 -13.74
CA VAL A 78 -7.48 7.85 -14.72
C VAL A 78 -7.34 6.73 -15.73
N LEU A 79 -7.27 5.48 -15.25
CA LEU A 79 -7.10 4.28 -16.07
C LEU A 79 -8.42 3.59 -16.42
N TYR A 80 -9.56 4.07 -15.90
CA TYR A 80 -10.91 3.58 -16.20
C TYR A 80 -11.13 2.06 -16.08
N ARG A 81 -10.35 1.37 -15.24
CA ARG A 81 -10.34 -0.10 -15.06
C ARG A 81 -10.18 -0.92 -16.35
N THR A 82 -9.62 -0.37 -17.43
CA THR A 82 -9.41 -1.12 -18.66
C THR A 82 -8.16 -2.00 -18.57
N ARG A 83 -8.22 -3.20 -19.15
CA ARG A 83 -7.09 -4.14 -19.19
C ARG A 83 -6.32 -3.93 -20.50
N ALA A 84 -5.03 -3.66 -20.36
CA ALA A 84 -4.02 -3.41 -21.39
C ALA A 84 -3.89 -1.94 -21.86
N PHE A 85 -2.86 -1.28 -21.32
CA PHE A 85 -2.23 -0.10 -21.91
C PHE A 85 -0.80 -0.48 -22.27
N ASN A 86 -0.31 -0.04 -23.43
CA ASN A 86 1.11 -0.14 -23.73
C ASN A 86 1.91 0.86 -22.86
N LEU A 87 3.23 0.72 -22.83
CA LEU A 87 4.09 1.54 -21.95
C LEU A 87 3.94 3.05 -22.21
N LEU A 88 3.83 3.45 -23.49
CA LEU A 88 3.63 4.85 -23.89
C LEU A 88 2.29 5.40 -23.39
N GLN A 89 1.23 4.62 -23.51
CA GLN A 89 -0.09 4.98 -22.98
C GLN A 89 -0.05 5.13 -21.45
N LEU A 90 0.58 4.17 -20.76
CA LEU A 90 0.71 4.25 -19.30
C LEU A 90 1.51 5.51 -18.89
N PHE A 91 2.56 5.86 -19.64
CA PHE A 91 3.33 7.07 -19.42
C PHE A 91 2.48 8.33 -19.59
N ASP A 92 1.65 8.43 -20.63
CA ASP A 92 0.71 9.56 -20.81
C ASP A 92 -0.31 9.62 -19.66
N PHE A 93 -0.85 8.48 -19.23
CA PHE A 93 -1.80 8.44 -18.11
C PHE A 93 -1.18 8.98 -16.81
N VAL A 94 0.05 8.57 -16.50
CA VAL A 94 0.71 8.96 -15.25
C VAL A 94 1.19 10.42 -15.29
N THR A 95 1.71 10.89 -16.42
CA THR A 95 2.31 12.23 -16.52
C THR A 95 1.29 13.33 -16.86
N VAL A 96 0.32 13.03 -17.72
CA VAL A 96 -0.64 14.00 -18.25
C VAL A 96 -2.01 13.82 -17.63
N GLN A 97 -2.60 12.63 -17.72
CA GLN A 97 -4.01 12.44 -17.34
C GLN A 97 -4.22 12.52 -15.82
N LEU A 98 -3.29 11.96 -15.03
CA LEU A 98 -3.32 12.04 -13.57
C LEU A 98 -3.21 13.50 -13.09
N SER A 99 -2.30 14.27 -13.69
CA SER A 99 -2.13 15.70 -13.41
C SER A 99 -3.39 16.50 -13.74
N LYS A 100 -3.98 16.27 -14.93
CA LYS A 100 -5.25 16.89 -15.34
C LYS A 100 -6.39 16.52 -14.39
N HIS A 101 -6.46 15.28 -13.92
CA HIS A 101 -7.47 14.84 -12.95
C HIS A 101 -7.38 15.63 -11.65
N TYR A 102 -6.18 15.77 -11.07
CA TYR A 102 -6.01 16.52 -9.83
C TYR A 102 -6.22 18.03 -9.99
N ALA A 103 -5.81 18.62 -11.12
CA ALA A 103 -6.08 20.02 -11.42
C ALA A 103 -7.60 20.30 -11.47
N ARG A 104 -8.36 19.46 -12.20
CA ARG A 104 -9.84 19.56 -12.23
C ARG A 104 -10.44 19.41 -10.84
N ARG A 105 -9.96 18.44 -10.06
CA ARG A 105 -10.43 18.21 -8.68
C ARG A 105 -10.18 19.41 -7.77
N ALA A 106 -9.03 20.08 -7.91
CA ALA A 106 -8.74 21.29 -7.16
C ALA A 106 -9.71 22.44 -7.54
N CYS A 107 -9.96 22.63 -8.83
CA CYS A 107 -10.96 23.59 -9.31
C CYS A 107 -12.38 23.26 -8.83
N ASP A 108 -12.78 21.98 -8.85
CA ASP A 108 -14.10 21.56 -8.36
C ASP A 108 -14.27 21.90 -6.87
N VAL A 109 -13.25 21.65 -6.06
CA VAL A 109 -13.24 21.99 -4.63
C VAL A 109 -13.32 23.50 -4.43
N ALA A 110 -12.54 24.29 -5.17
CA ALA A 110 -12.56 25.75 -5.09
C ALA A 110 -13.92 26.34 -5.49
N ASN A 111 -14.61 25.70 -6.44
CA ASN A 111 -15.94 26.08 -6.89
C ASN A 111 -17.08 25.48 -6.05
N GLY A 112 -16.78 24.87 -4.90
CA GLY A 112 -17.79 24.26 -4.02
C GLY A 112 -18.48 23.01 -4.60
N ARG A 113 -18.00 22.48 -5.72
CA ARG A 113 -18.54 21.28 -6.39
C ARG A 113 -17.93 20.03 -5.76
N GLN A 114 -18.34 19.70 -4.54
CA GLN A 114 -17.94 18.44 -3.93
C GLN A 114 -18.73 17.29 -4.58
N ARG A 115 -18.02 16.34 -5.22
CA ARG A 115 -18.64 15.05 -5.56
C ARG A 115 -19.08 14.38 -4.27
N ALA A 116 -20.34 13.98 -4.20
CA ALA A 116 -20.86 13.18 -3.09
C ALA A 116 -19.93 11.99 -2.87
N ALA A 117 -19.49 11.80 -1.62
CA ALA A 117 -18.73 10.60 -1.27
C ALA A 117 -19.56 9.38 -1.70
N PRO A 118 -18.97 8.36 -2.34
CA PRO A 118 -19.71 7.14 -2.65
C PRO A 118 -20.31 6.64 -1.34
N ALA A 119 -21.64 6.51 -1.31
CA ALA A 119 -22.37 6.10 -0.12
C ALA A 119 -21.70 4.85 0.45
N LYS A 120 -21.32 4.89 1.74
CA LYS A 120 -20.85 3.70 2.44
C LYS A 120 -21.97 2.67 2.33
N LYS A 121 -21.82 1.66 1.47
CA LYS A 121 -22.66 0.46 1.54
C LYS A 121 -22.44 -0.12 2.93
N ARG A 122 -23.42 0.06 3.82
CA ARG A 122 -23.47 -0.66 5.09
C ARG A 122 -23.50 -2.14 4.72
N ALA A 123 -22.44 -2.87 5.09
CA ALA A 123 -22.49 -4.32 5.05
C ALA A 123 -23.49 -4.74 6.13
N LEU A 124 -24.57 -5.41 5.71
CA LEU A 124 -25.45 -6.18 6.57
C LEU A 124 -24.75 -7.49 6.93
#